data_AF-A0A1A3EAX9-F1
#
_entry.id   AF-A0A1A3EAX9-F1
#
_cell.length_a   1.000
_cell.length_b   1.000
_cell.length_c   1.000
_cell.angle_alpha   90.00
_cell.angle_beta   90.00
_cell.angle_gamma   90.00
#
_symmetry.space_group_name_H-M   'P 1'
#
loop_
_entity.id
_entity.type
_entity.pdbx_description
1 polymer ?
#
loop_
_entity_poly.entity_id
_entity_poly.type
_entity_poly.pdbx_seq_one_letter_code
_entity_poly.pdbx_strand_id
1 'polypeptide(L)'
;MVGNQEGVGMLKLECPQSHPVGRILKDAPHQAVQFDPGAQVGPRRFWPDEDEQPNFTTQCRFCDKPVGDATSALQAKLATVIADSSATVETATLPYL
;
A
#
# COMPACT_ATOMS: atom_id res chain seq x y z
N MET A 1 -26.14 -7.07 -13.13
CA MET A 1 -24.72 -7.47 -13.22
C MET A 1 -24.01 -6.74 -12.11
N VAL A 2 -23.98 -7.31 -10.90
CA VAL A 2 -23.23 -6.75 -9.77
C VAL A 2 -21.78 -7.11 -10.02
N GLY A 3 -20.98 -6.13 -10.44
CA GLY A 3 -19.54 -6.29 -10.55
C GLY A 3 -19.03 -6.66 -9.17
N ASN A 4 -18.45 -7.86 -9.08
CA ASN A 4 -17.78 -8.39 -7.93
C ASN A 4 -16.63 -7.44 -7.54
N GLN A 5 -16.94 -6.44 -6.72
CA GLN A 5 -15.96 -5.56 -6.09
C GLN A 5 -15.45 -6.18 -4.77
N GLU A 6 -15.70 -7.47 -4.54
CA GLU A 6 -15.21 -8.22 -3.40
C GLU A 6 -13.74 -8.57 -3.70
N GLY A 7 -12.80 -7.72 -3.25
CA GLY A 7 -11.37 -7.92 -3.54
C GLY A 7 -10.59 -6.67 -3.94
N VAL A 8 -11.27 -5.53 -4.13
CA VAL A 8 -10.67 -4.29 -4.63
C VAL A 8 -10.45 -3.32 -3.48
N GLY A 9 -9.23 -2.84 -3.29
CA GLY A 9 -8.89 -1.95 -2.19
C GLY A 9 -7.65 -1.10 -2.49
N MET A 10 -7.66 0.15 -2.04
CA MET A 10 -6.52 1.05 -2.14
C MET A 10 -6.03 1.42 -0.74
N LEU A 11 -4.78 1.08 -0.42
CA LEU A 11 -4.11 1.53 0.79
C LEU A 11 -3.15 2.67 0.44
N LYS A 12 -3.51 3.91 0.77
CA LYS A 12 -2.61 5.05 0.66
C LYS A 12 -1.52 4.94 1.73
N LEU A 13 -0.28 5.28 1.38
CA LEU A 13 0.85 5.28 2.30
C LEU A 13 1.26 6.72 2.58
N GLU A 14 1.35 7.07 3.85
CA GLU A 14 1.81 8.36 4.32
C GLU A 14 2.96 8.22 5.33
N CYS A 15 3.82 9.23 5.45
CA CYS A 15 4.79 9.29 6.54
C CYS A 15 4.11 9.82 7.83
N PRO A 16 4.76 9.83 9.00
CA PRO A 16 4.15 10.32 10.25
C PRO A 16 3.96 11.84 10.30
N GLN A 17 4.29 12.55 9.21
CA GLN A 17 3.95 13.96 8.99
C GLN A 17 2.80 14.11 7.97
N SER A 18 2.07 13.02 7.70
CA SER A 18 0.99 12.94 6.71
C SER A 18 1.42 13.34 5.30
N HIS A 19 2.69 13.11 4.94
CA HIS A 19 3.13 13.28 3.55
C HIS A 19 2.84 12.03 2.73
N PRO A 20 2.31 12.17 1.50
CA PRO A 20 2.06 11.02 0.63
C PRO A 20 3.37 10.42 0.15
N VAL A 21 3.64 9.17 0.51
CA VAL A 21 4.86 8.42 0.13
C VAL A 21 4.60 7.32 -0.88
N GLY A 22 3.33 6.95 -1.07
CA GLY A 22 2.92 5.98 -2.10
C GLY A 22 1.47 5.57 -1.93
N ARG A 23 1.03 4.63 -2.75
CA ARG A 23 -0.26 3.95 -2.60
C ARG A 23 -0.15 2.53 -3.10
N ILE A 24 -0.83 1.63 -2.41
CA ILE A 24 -1.02 0.24 -2.77
C ILE A 24 -2.40 0.11 -3.38
N LEU A 25 -2.50 -0.58 -4.48
CA LEU A 25 -3.76 -0.83 -5.18
C LEU A 25 -3.92 -2.33 -5.39
N LYS A 26 -5.09 -2.85 -5.07
CA LYS A 26 -5.53 -4.16 -5.55
C LYS A 26 -6.74 -3.97 -6.43
N ASP A 27 -6.60 -4.23 -7.73
CA ASP A 27 -7.61 -3.93 -8.76
C ASP A 27 -8.55 -5.12 -9.03
N ALA A 28 -8.15 -6.34 -8.68
CA ALA A 28 -9.02 -7.51 -8.74
C ALA A 28 -8.63 -8.56 -7.69
N PRO A 29 -9.59 -9.40 -7.24
CA PRO A 29 -9.33 -10.48 -6.27
C PRO A 29 -8.26 -11.48 -6.73
N HIS A 30 -8.14 -11.70 -8.04
CA HIS A 30 -7.12 -12.58 -8.65
C HIS A 30 -5.90 -11.83 -9.17
N GLN A 31 -5.87 -10.50 -9.03
CA GLN A 31 -4.77 -9.68 -9.52
C GLN A 31 -3.79 -9.38 -8.41
N ALA A 32 -2.53 -9.42 -8.83
CA ALA A 32 -1.36 -8.88 -8.19
C ALA A 32 -1.62 -7.52 -7.50
N VAL A 33 -1.23 -7.41 -6.23
CA VAL A 33 -1.18 -6.13 -5.53
C VAL A 33 -0.11 -5.26 -6.21
N GLN A 34 -0.48 -4.04 -6.58
CA GLN A 34 0.41 -3.09 -7.24
C GLN A 34 0.83 -2.02 -6.25
N PHE A 35 2.14 -1.82 -6.13
CA PHE A 35 2.70 -0.67 -5.45
C PHE A 35 2.91 0.47 -6.46
N ASP A 36 2.25 1.59 -6.22
CA ASP A 36 2.54 2.84 -6.90
C ASP A 36 3.24 3.79 -5.92
N PRO A 37 4.57 3.95 -6.02
CA PRO A 37 5.32 4.93 -5.23
C PRO A 37 4.99 6.39 -5.57
N GLY A 38 4.01 6.65 -6.44
CA GLY A 38 3.72 7.97 -6.99
C GLY A 38 4.56 8.26 -8.24
N ALA A 39 4.02 9.13 -9.09
CA ALA A 39 4.40 9.42 -10.47
C ALA A 39 5.87 9.85 -10.75
N GLN A 40 6.79 9.79 -9.79
CA GLN A 40 8.18 10.24 -9.94
C GLN A 40 9.26 9.21 -9.54
N VAL A 41 8.91 8.04 -9.00
CA VAL A 41 9.90 7.08 -8.42
C VAL A 41 10.12 5.81 -9.25
N GLY A 42 9.40 5.64 -10.37
CA GLY A 42 9.58 4.52 -11.29
C GLY A 42 8.27 3.87 -11.72
N PRO A 43 8.30 2.93 -12.69
CA PRO A 43 7.12 2.23 -13.14
C PRO A 43 6.44 1.50 -11.97
N ARG A 44 5.12 1.38 -12.03
CA ARG A 44 4.28 0.62 -11.10
C ARG A 44 4.93 -0.73 -10.87
N ARG A 45 5.35 -1.01 -9.64
CA ARG A 45 6.03 -2.27 -9.32
C ARG A 45 5.02 -3.23 -8.74
N PHE A 46 5.26 -4.51 -8.99
CA PHE A 46 4.58 -5.55 -8.25
C PHE A 46 4.93 -5.40 -6.77
N TRP A 47 3.93 -5.40 -5.89
CA TRP A 47 4.14 -5.37 -4.44
C TRP A 47 4.66 -6.75 -4.01
N PRO A 48 5.90 -6.86 -3.49
CA PRO A 48 6.48 -8.14 -3.12
C PRO A 48 5.76 -8.73 -1.90
N ASP A 49 5.67 -10.06 -1.86
CA ASP A 49 5.11 -10.78 -0.71
C ASP A 49 6.04 -10.69 0.51
N GLU A 50 5.48 -10.89 1.71
CA GLU A 50 6.28 -10.85 2.95
C GLU A 50 7.42 -11.88 2.95
N ASP A 51 7.22 -13.02 2.26
CA ASP A 51 8.18 -14.11 2.14
C ASP A 51 9.41 -13.69 1.30
N GLU A 52 9.20 -12.83 0.31
CA GLU A 52 10.27 -12.29 -0.54
C GLU A 52 10.89 -11.03 0.07
N GLN A 53 10.07 -10.15 0.64
CA GLN A 53 10.52 -8.90 1.25
C GLN A 53 9.74 -8.64 2.55
N PRO A 54 10.28 -9.03 3.72
CA PRO A 54 9.58 -8.88 5.00
C PRO A 54 9.47 -7.43 5.48
N ASN A 55 10.40 -6.57 5.04
CA ASN A 55 10.44 -5.16 5.39
C ASN A 55 10.23 -4.29 4.14
N PHE A 56 9.08 -3.63 4.08
CA PHE A 56 8.80 -2.67 3.04
C PHE A 56 9.42 -1.33 3.41
N THR A 57 10.38 -0.87 2.60
CA THR A 57 11.07 0.40 2.83
C THR A 57 10.86 1.32 1.63
N THR A 58 10.50 2.56 1.91
CA THR A 58 10.31 3.62 0.91
C THR A 58 10.92 4.92 1.43
N GLN A 59 11.19 5.89 0.57
CA GLN A 59 11.78 7.16 0.99
C GLN A 59 10.73 8.27 0.92
N CYS A 60 10.49 8.94 2.05
CA CYS A 60 9.64 10.12 2.06
C CYS A 60 10.41 11.30 1.47
N ARG A 61 10.02 11.79 0.28
CA ARG A 61 10.70 12.95 -0.36
C ARG A 61 10.51 14.27 0.39
N PHE A 62 9.42 14.42 1.13
CA PHE A 62 9.15 15.64 1.89
C PHE A 62 10.01 15.74 3.15
N CYS A 63 10.27 14.61 3.81
CA CYS A 63 11.10 14.54 5.00
C CYS A 63 12.56 14.15 4.70
N ASP A 64 12.84 13.78 3.45
CA ASP A 64 14.08 13.16 2.98
C ASP A 64 14.57 12.02 3.89
N LYS A 65 13.62 11.27 4.46
CA LYS A 65 13.87 10.22 5.44
C LYS A 65 13.34 8.88 4.92
N PRO A 66 14.07 7.78 5.16
CA PRO A 66 13.54 6.45 4.91
C PRO A 66 12.37 6.19 5.87
N VAL A 67 11.25 5.74 5.32
CA VAL A 67 10.08 5.27 6.06
C VAL A 67 9.81 3.84 5.65
N GLY A 68 9.31 3.04 6.56
CA GLY A 68 9.08 1.64 6.26
C GLY A 68 8.30 0.98 7.35
N ASP A 69 7.67 -0.13 6.98
CA ASP A 69 6.86 -0.91 7.88
C ASP A 69 6.94 -2.38 7.47
N ALA A 70 6.42 -3.27 8.31
CA ALA A 70 6.41 -4.69 8.01
C ALA A 70 5.47 -4.94 6.82
N THR A 71 5.93 -5.68 5.82
CA THR A 71 5.10 -6.04 4.67
C THR A 71 3.84 -6.78 5.12
N SER A 72 3.95 -7.63 6.14
CA SER A 72 2.83 -8.33 6.78
C SER A 72 1.82 -7.37 7.43
N ALA A 73 2.26 -6.29 8.08
CA ALA A 73 1.37 -5.29 8.65
C ALA A 73 0.62 -4.50 7.56
N LEU A 74 1.31 -4.16 6.46
CA LEU A 74 0.70 -3.53 5.30
C LEU A 74 -0.28 -4.44 4.57
N GLN A 75 0.04 -5.73 4.44
CA GLN A 75 -0.85 -6.75 3.89
C GLN A 75 -2.07 -6.97 4.77
N ALA A 76 -1.90 -7.04 6.10
CA ALA A 76 -3.02 -7.16 7.05
C ALA A 76 -3.96 -5.95 6.98
N LYS A 77 -3.42 -4.74 6.87
CA LYS A 77 -4.21 -3.53 6.62
C LYS A 77 -4.95 -3.61 5.29
N LEU A 78 -4.26 -3.92 4.19
CA LEU A 78 -4.91 -4.08 2.88
C LEU A 78 -6.00 -5.15 2.90
N ALA A 79 -5.79 -6.28 3.59
CA ALA A 79 -6.79 -7.32 3.77
C ALA A 79 -8.00 -6.82 4.56
N THR A 80 -7.78 -5.96 5.56
CA THR A 80 -8.85 -5.30 6.33
C THR A 80 -9.66 -4.37 5.44
N VAL A 81 -9.01 -3.55 4.61
CA VAL A 81 -9.65 -2.65 3.62
C VAL A 81 -10.47 -3.43 2.59
N ILE A 82 -9.91 -4.54 2.09
CA ILE A 82 -10.61 -5.39 1.12
C ILE A 82 -11.80 -6.09 1.76
N ALA A 83 -11.67 -6.51 3.03
CA ALA A 83 -12.76 -7.13 3.78
C ALA A 83 -13.83 -6.11 4.19
N ASP A 84 -13.45 -4.84 4.35
CA ASP A 84 -14.36 -3.76 4.70
C ASP A 84 -15.12 -3.25 3.47
N SER A 85 -16.37 -3.68 3.33
CA SER A 85 -17.23 -3.27 2.21
C SER A 85 -17.61 -1.78 2.25
N SER A 86 -17.34 -1.06 3.36
CA SER A 86 -17.62 0.37 3.50
C SER A 86 -16.38 1.24 3.20
N ALA A 87 -15.18 0.73 3.46
CA ALA A 87 -13.92 1.41 3.29
C ALA A 87 -13.04 0.71 2.25
N THR A 88 -13.28 1.01 0.96
CA THR A 88 -12.41 0.55 -0.15
C THR A 88 -11.11 1.34 -0.28
N VAL A 89 -10.96 2.40 0.52
CA VAL A 89 -9.77 3.24 0.65
C VAL A 89 -9.42 3.40 2.12
N GLU A 90 -8.18 3.11 2.48
CA GLU A 90 -7.61 3.45 3.78
C GLU A 90 -6.26 4.11 3.59
N THR A 91 -5.81 4.82 4.62
CA THR A 91 -4.47 5.37 4.66
C THR A 91 -3.67 4.74 5.80
N ALA A 92 -2.49 4.21 5.49
CA ALA A 92 -1.53 3.70 6.45
C ALA A 92 -0.35 4.66 6.61
N THR A 93 -0.15 5.09 7.85
CA THR A 93 1.03 5.83 8.26
C THR A 93 2.20 4.86 8.47
N LEU A 94 3.28 5.06 7.71
CA LEU A 94 4.55 4.33 7.84
C LEU A 94 5.45 5.07 8.83
N PRO A 95 6.01 4.39 9.85
CA PRO A 95 7.00 5.00 10.74
C PRO A 95 8.33 5.26 10.01
N TYR A 96 9.15 6.12 10.60
CA TYR A 96 10.54 6.29 10.16
C TYR A 96 11.37 5.06 10.52
N LEU A 97 12.28 4.66 9.62
CA LEU A 97 13.28 3.61 9.85
C LEU A 97 14.50 4.16 10.60
#